data_AF-A0A3D4I118-F1
#
_entry.id   AF-A0A3D4I118-F1
#
_cell.length_a   1.000
_cell.length_b   1.000
_cell.length_c   1.000
_cell.angle_alpha   90.00
_cell.angle_beta   90.00
_cell.angle_gamma   90.00
#
_symmetry.space_group_name_H-M   'P 1'
#
loop_
_entity.id
_entity.type
_entity.pdbx_description
1 polymer ?
#
loop_
_entity_poly.entity_id
_entity_poly.type
_entity_poly.pdbx_seq_one_letter_code
_entity_poly.pdbx_strand_id
1 'polypeptide(L)'
;ETARYYYSVLNSDAGADGRGYLQKRALKPETVRRFGLGFSPPGRFALVDYLAGKGFTQEEMIMANVAFKSRSGRAVDRFFSRVMFPIIDLRGNVAAFGGRTLGSGEPKYLNTSETPVFNKGSMLFALNFAKKSNGGRRLILCEGYMDAISMHQAGFTDAVATLGTALTPSQARLMSKYAKEVVVSYDSDEAGQKAASRAIPILREAGLSVKVLTISGGKDPDEYIKTYGPAKFKQMLNASGNDVEYRLGKAKLKYDAGSAQGRVGYLNEAVAVLAGVDNAMEREIYAGKLAAETGIKTETVMAQVNKHGRIDSKKERKKEFKAFRVKSAGLKDRVNPEKSRYLRAAGAEEAIIAYIIKYPENAKEIGGMLTPGQFVTQFDRRVYQALMQLAENGLPVGITGLAEMFSQDEMSSVARMLQNLSGISYNESDVRKYIEILNEEHEKKKLLAADAAQPREIKNYLDELRRQKK
;
A
#
# COMPACT_ATOMS: atom_id res chain seq x y z
N GLU A 1 -21.09 1.64 -24.05
CA GLU A 1 -20.82 1.49 -25.49
C GLU A 1 -19.59 0.64 -25.82
N THR A 2 -18.37 0.97 -25.37
CA THR A 2 -17.15 0.20 -25.72
C THR A 2 -17.26 -1.32 -25.51
N ALA A 3 -17.78 -1.77 -24.35
CA ALA A 3 -17.95 -3.20 -24.10
C ALA A 3 -18.95 -3.86 -25.08
N ARG A 4 -20.03 -3.16 -25.43
CA ARG A 4 -21.02 -3.64 -26.40
C ARG A 4 -20.40 -3.75 -27.80
N TYR A 5 -19.58 -2.77 -28.19
CA TYR A 5 -18.82 -2.82 -29.43
C TYR A 5 -17.87 -4.02 -29.48
N TYR A 6 -17.02 -4.23 -28.46
CA TYR A 6 -16.12 -5.37 -28.48
C TYR A 6 -16.86 -6.72 -28.48
N TYR A 7 -17.99 -6.80 -27.77
CA TYR A 7 -18.84 -7.99 -27.80
C TYR A 7 -19.48 -8.20 -29.19
N SER A 8 -19.97 -7.15 -29.85
CA SER A 8 -20.55 -7.27 -31.20
C SER A 8 -19.50 -7.66 -32.24
N VAL A 9 -18.29 -7.08 -32.16
CA VAL A 9 -17.16 -7.48 -33.02
C VAL A 9 -16.82 -8.95 -32.81
N LEU A 10 -16.74 -9.44 -31.56
CA LEU A 10 -16.48 -10.86 -31.28
C LEU A 10 -17.52 -11.78 -31.93
N ASN A 11 -18.76 -11.34 -32.14
CA ASN A 11 -19.82 -12.12 -32.78
C ASN A 11 -19.93 -11.90 -34.30
N SER A 12 -19.13 -11.00 -34.87
CA SER A 12 -19.09 -10.70 -36.31
C SER A 12 -17.98 -11.48 -37.04
N ASP A 13 -17.90 -11.41 -38.37
CA ASP A 13 -16.80 -12.04 -39.12
C ASP A 13 -15.41 -11.56 -38.68
N ALA A 14 -15.28 -10.27 -38.34
CA ALA A 14 -14.05 -9.69 -37.82
C ALA A 14 -13.61 -10.28 -36.45
N GLY A 15 -14.50 -10.99 -35.76
CA GLY A 15 -14.23 -11.66 -34.49
C GLY A 15 -13.69 -13.08 -34.59
N ALA A 16 -13.46 -13.61 -35.80
CA ALA A 16 -13.08 -15.01 -36.03
C ALA A 16 -11.85 -15.44 -35.20
N ASP A 17 -10.78 -14.63 -35.19
CA ASP A 17 -9.57 -14.92 -34.43
C ASP A 17 -9.83 -14.93 -32.91
N GLY A 18 -10.62 -13.97 -32.42
CA GLY A 18 -11.03 -13.90 -31.03
C GLY A 18 -11.81 -15.14 -30.60
N ARG A 19 -12.79 -15.56 -31.41
CA ARG A 19 -13.56 -16.79 -31.16
C ARG A 19 -12.67 -18.03 -31.21
N GLY A 20 -11.78 -18.14 -32.18
CA GLY A 20 -10.83 -19.24 -32.30
C GLY A 20 -9.93 -19.37 -31.08
N TYR A 21 -9.45 -18.25 -30.53
CA TYR A 21 -8.70 -18.25 -29.28
C TYR A 21 -9.54 -18.72 -28.07
N LEU A 22 -10.76 -18.20 -27.91
CA LEU A 22 -11.64 -18.57 -26.79
C LEU A 22 -12.04 -20.06 -26.86
N GLN A 23 -12.26 -20.57 -28.07
CA GLN A 23 -12.53 -21.99 -28.32
C GLN A 23 -11.33 -22.87 -27.99
N LYS A 24 -10.11 -22.48 -28.39
CA LYS A 24 -8.86 -23.17 -27.98
C LYS A 24 -8.68 -23.19 -26.46
N ARG A 25 -9.21 -22.18 -25.76
CA ARG A 25 -9.25 -22.13 -24.29
C ARG A 25 -10.40 -22.92 -23.67
N ALA A 26 -11.24 -23.57 -24.48
CA ALA A 26 -12.41 -24.33 -24.10
C ALA A 26 -13.45 -23.52 -23.30
N LEU A 27 -13.58 -22.22 -23.59
CA LEU A 27 -14.61 -21.38 -22.97
C LEU A 27 -15.96 -21.57 -23.65
N LYS A 28 -16.98 -21.89 -22.86
CA LYS A 28 -18.36 -22.09 -23.32
C LYS A 28 -19.00 -20.75 -23.73
N PRO A 29 -19.93 -20.75 -24.70
CA PRO A 29 -20.66 -19.55 -25.10
C PRO A 29 -21.36 -18.83 -23.94
N GLU A 30 -21.93 -19.57 -22.98
CA GLU A 30 -22.53 -18.98 -21.77
C GLU A 30 -21.51 -18.22 -20.91
N THR A 31 -20.28 -18.73 -20.79
CA THR A 31 -19.18 -18.10 -20.04
C THR A 31 -18.73 -16.84 -20.74
N VAL A 32 -18.54 -16.91 -22.06
CA VAL A 32 -18.17 -15.76 -22.91
C VAL A 32 -19.20 -14.63 -22.74
N ARG A 33 -20.49 -14.96 -22.80
CA ARG A 33 -21.59 -14.02 -22.59
C ARG A 33 -21.63 -13.47 -21.18
N ARG A 34 -21.54 -14.33 -20.16
CA ARG A 34 -21.62 -13.96 -18.73
C ARG A 34 -20.54 -12.94 -18.34
N PHE A 35 -19.31 -13.13 -18.82
CA PHE A 35 -18.19 -12.22 -18.57
C PHE A 35 -18.13 -11.04 -19.55
N GLY A 36 -19.01 -11.00 -20.56
CA GLY A 36 -19.01 -9.96 -21.58
C GLY A 36 -17.73 -9.93 -22.42
N LEU A 37 -17.07 -11.07 -22.61
CA LEU A 37 -15.81 -11.13 -23.34
C LEU A 37 -16.01 -10.62 -24.77
N GLY A 38 -15.04 -9.86 -25.27
CA GLY A 38 -15.12 -9.23 -26.58
C GLY A 38 -13.85 -9.39 -27.40
N PHE A 39 -13.80 -8.73 -28.55
CA PHE A 39 -12.63 -8.68 -29.41
C PHE A 39 -12.40 -7.27 -29.93
N SER A 40 -11.15 -6.81 -29.89
CA SER A 40 -10.70 -5.62 -30.60
C SER A 40 -9.96 -6.03 -31.88
N PRO A 41 -10.40 -5.57 -33.06
CA PRO A 41 -9.82 -5.97 -34.35
C PRO A 41 -8.41 -5.36 -34.54
N PRO A 42 -7.65 -5.78 -35.57
CA PRO A 42 -6.30 -5.25 -35.83
C PRO A 42 -6.21 -3.77 -36.24
N GLY A 43 -7.34 -3.10 -36.45
CA GLY A 43 -7.42 -1.67 -36.75
C GLY A 43 -7.07 -0.76 -35.56
N ARG A 44 -6.76 0.50 -35.87
CA ARG A 44 -6.42 1.56 -34.89
C ARG A 44 -7.48 2.65 -34.75
N PHE A 45 -8.59 2.55 -35.49
CA PHE A 45 -9.63 3.58 -35.53
C PHE A 45 -11.05 3.04 -35.36
N ALA A 46 -11.22 1.72 -35.28
CA ALA A 46 -12.53 1.11 -35.41
C ALA A 46 -13.42 1.38 -34.18
N LEU A 47 -12.84 1.42 -32.98
CA LEU A 47 -13.58 1.81 -31.78
C LEU A 47 -13.83 3.32 -31.75
N VAL A 48 -12.80 4.15 -31.99
CA VAL A 48 -12.96 5.61 -31.93
C VAL A 48 -13.98 6.12 -32.93
N ASP A 49 -14.00 5.59 -34.15
CA ASP A 49 -14.97 5.97 -35.17
C ASP A 49 -16.40 5.51 -34.79
N TYR A 50 -16.52 4.30 -34.21
CA TYR A 50 -17.81 3.82 -33.66
C TYR A 50 -18.32 4.73 -32.53
N LEU A 51 -17.46 5.11 -31.59
CA LEU A 51 -17.83 5.97 -30.46
C LEU A 51 -18.13 7.41 -30.91
N ALA A 52 -17.39 7.94 -31.88
CA ALA A 52 -17.67 9.24 -32.48
C ALA A 52 -19.06 9.25 -33.15
N GLY A 53 -19.40 8.20 -33.89
CA GLY A 53 -20.75 8.01 -34.46
C GLY A 53 -21.87 7.87 -33.41
N LYS A 54 -21.52 7.58 -32.15
CA LYS A 54 -22.44 7.58 -31.00
C LYS A 54 -22.47 8.92 -30.24
N GLY A 55 -21.72 9.92 -30.68
CA GLY A 55 -21.69 11.26 -30.11
C GLY A 55 -20.68 11.47 -28.98
N PHE A 56 -19.76 10.52 -28.73
CA PHE A 56 -18.69 10.71 -27.75
C PHE A 56 -17.56 11.58 -28.31
N THR A 57 -17.02 12.45 -27.46
CA THR A 57 -15.88 13.32 -27.77
C THR A 57 -14.55 12.56 -27.66
N GLN A 58 -13.48 13.08 -28.30
CA GLN A 58 -12.16 12.46 -28.21
C GLN A 58 -11.62 12.49 -26.77
N GLU A 59 -11.91 13.57 -26.05
CA GLU A 59 -11.52 13.80 -24.66
C GLU A 59 -12.12 12.74 -23.74
N GLU A 60 -13.41 12.41 -23.91
CA GLU A 60 -14.07 11.34 -23.15
C GLU A 60 -13.44 9.97 -23.42
N MET A 61 -13.16 9.65 -24.69
CA MET A 61 -12.53 8.37 -25.06
C MET A 61 -11.12 8.23 -24.48
N ILE A 62 -10.34 9.32 -24.46
CA ILE A 62 -9.00 9.37 -23.88
C ILE A 62 -9.07 9.28 -22.36
N MET A 63 -10.01 9.99 -21.71
CA MET A 63 -10.20 9.97 -20.26
C MET A 63 -10.66 8.59 -19.76
N ALA A 64 -11.52 7.91 -20.51
CA ALA A 64 -11.91 6.53 -20.27
C ALA A 64 -10.78 5.52 -20.59
N ASN A 65 -9.66 6.00 -21.15
CA ASN A 65 -8.49 5.21 -21.49
C ASN A 65 -8.79 4.06 -22.46
N VAL A 66 -9.77 4.25 -23.35
CA VAL A 66 -10.06 3.36 -24.47
C VAL A 66 -9.44 3.85 -25.77
N ALA A 67 -9.02 5.13 -25.79
CA ALA A 67 -8.23 5.75 -26.85
C ALA A 67 -7.00 6.48 -26.29
N PHE A 68 -6.10 6.91 -27.18
CA PHE A 68 -5.05 7.88 -26.86
C PHE A 68 -4.85 8.86 -28.01
N LYS A 69 -4.29 10.03 -27.72
CA LYS A 69 -4.00 11.05 -28.74
C LYS A 69 -2.77 10.63 -29.55
N SER A 70 -2.94 10.48 -30.86
CA SER A 70 -1.81 10.24 -31.77
C SER A 70 -0.98 11.51 -31.99
N ARG A 71 0.17 11.39 -32.67
CA ARG A 71 1.01 12.54 -33.06
C ARG A 71 0.26 13.55 -33.94
N SER A 72 -0.70 13.08 -34.74
CA SER A 72 -1.54 13.94 -35.60
C SER A 72 -2.62 14.72 -34.83
N GLY A 73 -2.77 14.46 -33.54
CA GLY A 73 -3.83 15.03 -32.71
C GLY A 73 -5.14 14.24 -32.72
N ARG A 74 -5.36 13.34 -33.69
CA ARG A 74 -6.53 12.45 -33.73
C ARG A 74 -6.44 11.34 -32.68
N ALA A 75 -7.54 11.05 -32.00
CA ALA A 75 -7.67 9.88 -31.13
C ALA A 75 -7.56 8.55 -31.92
N VAL A 76 -6.86 7.58 -31.33
CA VAL A 76 -6.68 6.22 -31.87
C VAL A 76 -6.98 5.17 -30.80
N ASP A 77 -7.42 4.00 -31.23
CA ASP A 77 -7.76 2.87 -30.38
C ASP A 77 -6.57 2.45 -29.52
N ARG A 78 -6.80 2.33 -28.20
CA ARG A 78 -5.77 1.83 -27.27
C ARG A 78 -5.57 0.32 -27.41
N PHE A 79 -6.65 -0.42 -27.59
CA PHE A 79 -6.63 -1.87 -27.72
C PHE A 79 -6.85 -2.25 -29.18
N PHE A 80 -6.02 -3.14 -29.71
CA PHE A 80 -6.08 -3.65 -31.08
C PHE A 80 -5.55 -5.09 -31.09
N SER A 81 -6.08 -5.93 -31.97
CA SER A 81 -5.72 -7.37 -32.08
C SER A 81 -5.77 -8.12 -30.74
N ARG A 82 -6.79 -7.86 -29.93
CA ARG A 82 -6.88 -8.35 -28.55
C ARG A 82 -8.23 -8.95 -28.23
N VAL A 83 -8.21 -10.06 -27.50
CA VAL A 83 -9.39 -10.54 -26.76
C VAL A 83 -9.57 -9.66 -25.54
N MET A 84 -10.79 -9.16 -25.36
CA MET A 84 -11.14 -8.13 -24.41
C MET A 84 -11.87 -8.72 -23.21
N PHE A 85 -11.43 -8.33 -22.02
CA PHE A 85 -11.94 -8.76 -20.71
C PHE A 85 -12.48 -7.52 -19.98
N PRO A 86 -13.79 -7.27 -19.98
CA PRO A 86 -14.35 -6.14 -19.25
C PRO A 86 -14.11 -6.31 -17.75
N ILE A 87 -13.69 -5.23 -17.08
CA ILE A 87 -13.55 -5.15 -15.63
C ILE A 87 -14.80 -4.43 -15.12
N ILE A 88 -15.62 -5.17 -14.37
CA ILE A 88 -16.95 -4.73 -13.94
C ILE A 88 -16.89 -4.38 -12.45
N ASP A 89 -17.37 -3.19 -12.11
CA ASP A 89 -17.46 -2.73 -10.72
C ASP A 89 -18.54 -3.50 -9.93
N LEU A 90 -18.63 -3.23 -8.63
CA LEU A 90 -19.61 -3.88 -7.76
C LEU A 90 -21.06 -3.48 -8.07
N ARG A 91 -21.30 -2.38 -8.79
CA ARG A 91 -22.64 -1.91 -9.21
C ARG A 91 -23.06 -2.52 -10.55
N GLY A 92 -22.14 -3.18 -11.26
CA GLY A 92 -22.39 -3.80 -12.56
C GLY A 92 -21.96 -2.94 -13.76
N ASN A 93 -21.29 -1.81 -13.52
CA ASN A 93 -20.78 -0.95 -14.59
C ASN A 93 -19.43 -1.45 -15.09
N VAL A 94 -19.20 -1.39 -16.41
CA VAL A 94 -17.88 -1.65 -16.97
C VAL A 94 -16.99 -0.44 -16.69
N ALA A 95 -16.00 -0.60 -15.83
CA ALA A 95 -15.09 0.46 -15.40
C ALA A 95 -13.79 0.51 -16.21
N ALA A 96 -13.34 -0.65 -16.73
CA ALA A 96 -12.07 -0.78 -17.45
C ALA A 96 -12.04 -2.06 -18.30
N PHE A 97 -10.91 -2.29 -18.97
CA PHE A 97 -10.67 -3.48 -19.78
C PHE A 97 -9.27 -4.05 -19.54
N GLY A 98 -9.18 -5.37 -19.51
CA GLY A 98 -7.97 -6.12 -19.85
C GLY A 98 -8.03 -6.57 -21.31
N GLY A 99 -6.88 -6.66 -21.97
CA GLY A 99 -6.77 -7.07 -23.36
C GLY A 99 -5.60 -8.01 -23.58
N ARG A 100 -5.86 -9.24 -24.04
CA ARG A 100 -4.83 -10.24 -24.35
C ARG A 100 -4.56 -10.27 -25.86
N THR A 101 -3.30 -10.11 -26.25
CA THR A 101 -2.90 -10.23 -27.66
C THR A 101 -3.05 -11.66 -28.18
N LEU A 102 -3.38 -11.81 -29.46
CA LEU A 102 -3.46 -13.10 -30.14
C LEU A 102 -2.19 -13.50 -30.89
N GLY A 103 -1.27 -12.55 -31.11
CA GLY A 103 -0.01 -12.76 -31.84
C GLY A 103 1.21 -12.28 -31.05
N SER A 104 2.23 -11.76 -31.74
CA SER A 104 3.48 -11.25 -31.18
C SER A 104 3.40 -9.82 -30.61
N GLY A 105 2.20 -9.24 -30.50
CA GLY A 105 2.04 -7.89 -29.99
C GLY A 105 2.34 -7.79 -28.49
N GLU A 106 3.27 -6.91 -28.10
CA GLU A 106 3.59 -6.65 -26.69
C GLU A 106 2.76 -5.47 -26.12
N PRO A 107 2.44 -5.46 -24.82
CA PRO A 107 2.60 -6.57 -23.87
C PRO A 107 1.56 -7.69 -24.09
N LYS A 108 1.87 -8.92 -23.67
CA LYS A 108 0.94 -10.08 -23.70
C LYS A 108 -0.46 -9.75 -23.17
N TYR A 109 -0.51 -9.10 -22.01
CA TYR A 109 -1.71 -8.52 -21.42
C TYR A 109 -1.54 -7.01 -21.26
N LEU A 110 -2.53 -6.25 -21.72
CA LEU A 110 -2.61 -4.81 -21.55
C LEU A 110 -3.86 -4.49 -20.73
N ASN A 111 -3.70 -3.69 -19.67
CA ASN A 111 -4.83 -3.21 -18.88
C ASN A 111 -5.03 -1.72 -19.13
N THR A 112 -6.27 -1.26 -19.03
CA THR A 112 -6.59 0.15 -18.85
C THR A 112 -5.70 0.74 -17.74
N SER A 113 -5.15 1.92 -17.98
CA SER A 113 -4.45 2.72 -16.98
C SER A 113 -5.45 3.25 -15.94
N GLU A 114 -4.97 3.87 -14.87
CA GLU A 114 -5.85 4.53 -13.88
C GLU A 114 -6.75 5.57 -14.56
N THR A 115 -8.03 5.60 -14.18
CA THR A 115 -9.04 6.58 -14.66
C THR A 115 -9.88 7.07 -13.48
N PRO A 116 -10.71 8.12 -13.63
CA PRO A 116 -11.62 8.56 -12.57
C PRO A 116 -12.57 7.47 -12.05
N VAL A 117 -12.85 6.44 -12.86
CA VAL A 117 -13.78 5.35 -12.53
C VAL A 117 -13.08 4.00 -12.31
N PHE A 118 -11.77 3.91 -12.50
CA PHE A 118 -11.00 2.67 -12.38
C PHE A 118 -9.69 2.89 -11.63
N ASN A 119 -9.56 2.19 -10.50
CA ASN A 119 -8.29 2.07 -9.79
C ASN A 119 -7.88 0.61 -9.65
N LYS A 120 -6.77 0.25 -10.30
CA LYS A 120 -6.28 -1.13 -10.36
C LYS A 120 -5.97 -1.69 -8.99
N GLY A 121 -5.40 -0.84 -8.12
CA GLY A 121 -5.00 -1.20 -6.77
C GLY A 121 -6.15 -1.35 -5.78
N SER A 122 -7.39 -1.04 -6.15
CA SER A 122 -8.55 -1.17 -5.26
C SER A 122 -9.69 -1.99 -5.84
N MET A 123 -9.53 -2.55 -7.05
CA MET A 123 -10.50 -3.40 -7.71
C MET A 123 -9.96 -4.82 -7.91
N LEU A 124 -10.88 -5.77 -8.03
CA LEU A 124 -10.58 -7.18 -8.33
C LEU A 124 -11.48 -7.63 -9.48
N PHE A 125 -10.89 -8.37 -10.43
CA PHE A 125 -11.65 -8.97 -11.51
C PHE A 125 -12.61 -10.03 -10.95
N ALA A 126 -13.79 -10.14 -11.56
CA ALA A 126 -14.87 -11.07 -11.21
C ALA A 126 -15.52 -10.91 -9.81
N LEU A 127 -15.09 -9.94 -8.99
CA LEU A 127 -15.68 -9.74 -7.66
C LEU A 127 -17.18 -9.36 -7.72
N ASN A 128 -17.60 -8.69 -8.79
CA ASN A 128 -19.02 -8.40 -9.05
C ASN A 128 -19.88 -9.69 -9.09
N PHE A 129 -19.32 -10.80 -9.55
CA PHE A 129 -19.94 -12.13 -9.53
C PHE A 129 -19.71 -12.84 -8.19
N ALA A 130 -18.47 -12.82 -7.70
CA ALA A 130 -18.06 -13.59 -6.52
C ALA A 130 -18.63 -13.08 -5.19
N LYS A 131 -19.00 -11.80 -5.08
CA LYS A 131 -19.48 -11.16 -3.84
C LYS A 131 -20.74 -11.79 -3.24
N LYS A 132 -21.53 -12.54 -4.01
CA LYS A 132 -22.73 -13.27 -3.55
C LYS A 132 -22.50 -14.78 -3.44
N SER A 133 -21.33 -15.26 -3.83
CA SER A 133 -21.03 -16.69 -3.85
C SER A 133 -20.77 -17.21 -2.44
N ASN A 134 -21.07 -18.49 -2.22
CA ASN A 134 -20.72 -19.23 -1.01
C ASN A 134 -21.17 -18.59 0.32
N GLY A 135 -22.25 -17.80 0.30
CA GLY A 135 -22.76 -17.08 1.48
C GLY A 135 -21.75 -16.11 2.11
N GLY A 136 -20.76 -15.61 1.34
CA GLY A 136 -19.72 -14.71 1.85
C GLY A 136 -18.71 -15.39 2.77
N ARG A 137 -18.51 -16.71 2.66
CA ARG A 137 -17.54 -17.44 3.49
C ARG A 137 -16.12 -17.34 2.95
N ARG A 138 -15.95 -17.55 1.64
CA ARG A 138 -14.65 -17.76 0.99
C ARG A 138 -14.56 -17.03 -0.35
N LEU A 139 -13.37 -16.56 -0.69
CA LEU A 139 -12.96 -16.22 -2.05
C LEU A 139 -11.73 -17.04 -2.47
N ILE A 140 -11.60 -17.33 -3.76
CA ILE A 140 -10.38 -17.91 -4.34
C ILE A 140 -9.65 -16.81 -5.10
N LEU A 141 -8.41 -16.51 -4.71
CA LEU A 141 -7.61 -15.45 -5.31
C LEU A 141 -6.65 -16.03 -6.36
N CYS A 142 -6.89 -15.69 -7.62
CA CYS A 142 -6.07 -16.07 -8.77
C CYS A 142 -5.17 -14.91 -9.23
N GLU A 143 -4.18 -15.22 -10.06
CA GLU A 143 -3.32 -14.19 -10.68
C GLU A 143 -3.95 -13.56 -11.92
N GLY A 144 -4.61 -14.37 -12.77
CA GLY A 144 -5.07 -13.95 -14.09
C GLY A 144 -6.59 -14.01 -14.30
N TYR A 145 -7.05 -13.27 -15.32
CA TYR A 145 -8.46 -13.28 -15.77
C TYR A 145 -8.91 -14.67 -16.19
N MET A 146 -8.06 -15.36 -16.95
CA MET A 146 -8.38 -16.67 -17.50
C MET A 146 -8.60 -17.69 -16.39
N ASP A 147 -7.80 -17.67 -15.32
CA ASP A 147 -7.95 -18.60 -14.20
C ASP A 147 -9.28 -18.38 -13.49
N ALA A 148 -9.62 -17.11 -13.20
CA ALA A 148 -10.91 -16.77 -12.61
C ALA A 148 -12.07 -17.19 -13.53
N ILE A 149 -12.00 -16.91 -14.84
CA ILE A 149 -13.05 -17.30 -15.80
C ILE A 149 -13.22 -18.82 -15.87
N SER A 150 -12.12 -19.56 -15.99
CA SER A 150 -12.12 -21.02 -16.06
C SER A 150 -12.65 -21.65 -14.78
N MET A 151 -12.29 -21.10 -13.61
CA MET A 151 -12.85 -21.52 -12.32
C MET A 151 -14.36 -21.29 -12.24
N HIS A 152 -14.85 -20.13 -12.66
CA HIS A 152 -16.30 -19.86 -12.71
C HIS A 152 -17.02 -20.83 -13.65
N GLN A 153 -16.45 -21.14 -14.81
CA GLN A 153 -16.99 -22.13 -15.73
C GLN A 153 -17.04 -23.53 -15.13
N ALA A 154 -16.08 -23.87 -14.27
CA ALA A 154 -15.99 -25.13 -13.55
C ALA A 154 -16.87 -25.18 -12.28
N GLY A 155 -17.63 -24.11 -11.99
CA GLY A 155 -18.56 -24.03 -10.86
C GLY A 155 -17.99 -23.37 -9.60
N PHE A 156 -16.73 -22.90 -9.63
CA PHE A 156 -16.10 -22.16 -8.53
C PHE A 156 -16.35 -20.66 -8.71
N THR A 157 -17.60 -20.25 -8.45
CA THR A 157 -18.06 -18.88 -8.70
C THR A 157 -17.58 -17.85 -7.68
N ASP A 158 -16.78 -18.26 -6.70
CA ASP A 158 -16.13 -17.42 -5.70
C ASP A 158 -14.68 -17.04 -6.08
N ALA A 159 -14.24 -17.36 -7.30
CA ALA A 159 -12.93 -16.95 -7.80
C ALA A 159 -12.88 -15.47 -8.22
N VAL A 160 -11.78 -14.81 -7.88
CA VAL A 160 -11.43 -13.43 -8.22
C VAL A 160 -9.97 -13.36 -8.65
N ALA A 161 -9.58 -12.32 -9.38
CA ALA A 161 -8.18 -12.14 -9.79
C ALA A 161 -7.68 -10.71 -9.58
N THR A 162 -6.37 -10.58 -9.35
CA THR A 162 -5.70 -9.27 -9.42
C THR A 162 -5.63 -8.80 -10.88
N LEU A 163 -5.40 -7.50 -11.06
CA LEU A 163 -5.49 -6.83 -12.37
C LEU A 163 -4.09 -6.60 -12.98
N GLY A 164 -3.26 -7.65 -12.98
CA GLY A 164 -1.88 -7.59 -13.47
C GLY A 164 -0.91 -6.83 -12.54
N THR A 165 -1.15 -6.89 -11.24
CA THR A 165 -0.27 -6.35 -10.18
C THR A 165 -0.19 -7.34 -9.02
N ALA A 166 0.85 -7.18 -8.19
CA ALA A 166 0.84 -7.80 -6.87
C ALA A 166 -0.41 -7.37 -6.08
N LEU A 167 -0.90 -8.26 -5.21
CA LEU A 167 -2.01 -7.98 -4.31
C LEU A 167 -1.72 -6.75 -3.46
N THR A 168 -2.69 -5.84 -3.36
CA THR A 168 -2.55 -4.63 -2.54
C THR A 168 -3.32 -4.75 -1.21
N PRO A 169 -2.97 -3.95 -0.19
CA PRO A 169 -3.76 -3.85 1.04
C PRO A 169 -5.20 -3.38 0.79
N SER A 170 -5.43 -2.53 -0.21
CA SER A 170 -6.78 -2.07 -0.56
C SER A 170 -7.65 -3.18 -1.15
N GLN A 171 -7.06 -4.06 -1.98
CA GLN A 171 -7.75 -5.26 -2.48
C GLN A 171 -8.02 -6.26 -1.36
N ALA A 172 -7.08 -6.48 -0.43
CA ALA A 172 -7.30 -7.34 0.72
C ALA A 172 -8.43 -6.81 1.63
N ARG A 173 -8.42 -5.51 1.95
CA ARG A 173 -9.53 -4.85 2.67
C ARG A 173 -10.86 -4.90 1.91
N LEU A 174 -10.84 -4.91 0.58
CA LEU A 174 -12.04 -5.08 -0.22
C LEU A 174 -12.58 -6.51 -0.08
N MET A 175 -11.71 -7.53 -0.14
CA MET A 175 -12.10 -8.93 0.05
C MET A 175 -12.65 -9.21 1.45
N SER A 176 -12.10 -8.60 2.50
CA SER A 176 -12.58 -8.81 3.89
C SER A 176 -14.02 -8.34 4.14
N LYS A 177 -14.58 -7.51 3.25
CA LYS A 177 -16.00 -7.14 3.25
C LYS A 177 -16.92 -8.24 2.72
N TYR A 178 -16.39 -9.18 1.94
CA TYR A 178 -17.17 -10.20 1.21
C TYR A 178 -16.80 -11.63 1.56
N ALA A 179 -15.71 -11.84 2.32
CA ALA A 179 -15.27 -13.15 2.75
C ALA A 179 -14.59 -13.10 4.12
N LYS A 180 -14.55 -14.25 4.80
CA LYS A 180 -13.75 -14.48 6.00
C LYS A 180 -12.48 -15.28 5.70
N GLU A 181 -12.51 -16.08 4.63
CA GLU A 181 -11.39 -16.89 4.16
C GLU A 181 -11.00 -16.49 2.73
N VAL A 182 -9.71 -16.42 2.45
CA VAL A 182 -9.17 -16.35 1.09
C VAL A 182 -8.25 -17.54 0.84
N VAL A 183 -8.54 -18.29 -0.23
CA VAL A 183 -7.63 -19.32 -0.73
C VAL A 183 -6.79 -18.72 -1.84
N VAL A 184 -5.48 -18.60 -1.61
CA VAL A 184 -4.53 -18.16 -2.63
C VAL A 184 -4.27 -19.31 -3.60
N SER A 185 -4.61 -19.11 -4.87
CA SER A 185 -4.51 -20.09 -5.94
C SER A 185 -3.67 -19.52 -7.08
N TYR A 186 -2.35 -19.47 -6.85
CA TYR A 186 -1.36 -18.97 -7.79
C TYR A 186 -0.64 -20.12 -8.49
N ASP A 187 0.10 -19.79 -9.56
CA ASP A 187 0.86 -20.77 -10.34
C ASP A 187 1.89 -21.50 -9.46
N SER A 188 2.14 -22.77 -9.80
CA SER A 188 3.06 -23.62 -9.01
C SER A 188 4.54 -23.24 -9.19
N ASP A 189 4.85 -22.31 -10.10
CA ASP A 189 6.21 -21.88 -10.40
C ASP A 189 6.82 -20.98 -9.30
N GLU A 190 8.10 -20.65 -9.44
CA GLU A 190 8.80 -19.84 -8.44
C GLU A 190 8.20 -18.42 -8.31
N ALA A 191 7.69 -17.85 -9.39
CA ALA A 191 7.09 -16.51 -9.40
C ALA A 191 5.76 -16.51 -8.65
N GLY A 192 4.89 -17.49 -8.91
CA GLY A 192 3.63 -17.70 -8.22
C GLY A 192 3.81 -18.01 -6.74
N GLN A 193 4.78 -18.86 -6.38
CA GLN A 193 5.11 -19.12 -4.98
C GLN A 193 5.62 -17.87 -4.25
N LYS A 194 6.44 -17.02 -4.91
CA LYS A 194 6.87 -15.72 -4.36
C LYS A 194 5.67 -14.76 -4.21
N ALA A 195 4.78 -14.73 -5.19
CA ALA A 195 3.58 -13.92 -5.13
C ALA A 195 2.65 -14.36 -3.99
N ALA A 196 2.47 -15.66 -3.78
CA ALA A 196 1.69 -16.21 -2.68
C ALA A 196 2.30 -15.85 -1.32
N SER A 197 3.62 -16.01 -1.16
CA SER A 197 4.33 -15.59 0.06
C SER A 197 4.16 -14.10 0.38
N ARG A 198 4.06 -13.23 -0.64
CA ARG A 198 3.78 -11.78 -0.45
C ARG A 198 2.31 -11.49 -0.15
N ALA A 199 1.38 -12.28 -0.67
CA ALA A 199 -0.05 -12.07 -0.47
C ALA A 199 -0.51 -12.42 0.95
N ILE A 200 0.05 -13.48 1.55
CA ILE A 200 -0.32 -13.97 2.89
C ILE A 200 -0.35 -12.87 3.97
N PRO A 201 0.74 -12.11 4.23
CA PRO A 201 0.71 -11.09 5.28
C PRO A 201 -0.32 -9.99 5.01
N ILE A 202 -0.47 -9.57 3.75
CA ILE A 202 -1.43 -8.53 3.35
C ILE A 202 -2.88 -8.97 3.62
N LEU A 203 -3.19 -10.25 3.38
CA LEU A 203 -4.50 -10.83 3.67
C LEU A 203 -4.74 -10.96 5.17
N ARG A 204 -3.75 -11.44 5.93
CA ARG A 204 -3.83 -11.56 7.39
C ARG A 204 -4.04 -10.21 8.06
N GLU A 205 -3.29 -9.19 7.66
CA GLU A 205 -3.46 -7.81 8.14
C GLU A 205 -4.86 -7.24 7.87
N ALA A 206 -5.53 -7.70 6.81
CA ALA A 206 -6.92 -7.34 6.52
C ALA A 206 -7.95 -8.14 7.33
N GLY A 207 -7.52 -9.02 8.24
CA GLY A 207 -8.37 -9.85 9.10
C GLY A 207 -8.95 -11.09 8.41
N LEU A 208 -8.35 -11.53 7.29
CA LEU A 208 -8.78 -12.72 6.56
C LEU A 208 -8.03 -13.96 7.04
N SER A 209 -8.75 -15.08 7.18
CA SER A 209 -8.14 -16.40 7.26
C SER A 209 -7.56 -16.76 5.89
N VAL A 210 -6.33 -17.29 5.84
CA VAL A 210 -5.62 -17.54 4.59
C VAL A 210 -5.33 -19.03 4.46
N LYS A 211 -5.69 -19.58 3.31
CA LYS A 211 -5.24 -20.89 2.84
C LYS A 211 -4.43 -20.74 1.57
N VAL A 212 -3.54 -21.68 1.33
CA VAL A 212 -2.74 -21.70 0.10
C VAL A 212 -3.01 -23.01 -0.62
N LEU A 213 -3.51 -22.90 -1.85
CA LEU A 213 -3.69 -24.05 -2.73
C LEU A 213 -2.34 -24.43 -3.32
N THR A 214 -1.85 -25.61 -3.00
CA THR A 214 -0.66 -26.18 -3.66
C THR A 214 -1.13 -27.13 -4.75
N ILE A 215 -0.86 -26.78 -5.99
CA ILE A 215 -1.26 -27.58 -7.16
C ILE A 215 -0.18 -28.64 -7.40
N SER A 216 -0.55 -29.90 -7.31
CA SER A 216 0.31 -31.04 -7.67
C SER A 216 -0.16 -31.64 -9.00
N GLY A 217 0.76 -31.86 -9.94
CA GLY A 217 0.42 -32.46 -11.25
C GLY A 217 -0.17 -31.50 -12.30
N GLY A 218 -0.06 -30.18 -12.12
CA GLY A 218 -0.44 -29.17 -13.12
C GLY A 218 0.29 -27.85 -12.86
N LYS A 219 0.36 -26.95 -13.85
CA LYS A 219 1.05 -25.66 -13.72
C LYS A 219 0.17 -24.58 -13.09
N ASP A 220 -1.09 -24.55 -13.50
CA ASP A 220 -2.08 -23.57 -13.08
C ASP A 220 -3.45 -24.23 -12.83
N PRO A 221 -4.41 -23.53 -12.19
CA PRO A 221 -5.73 -24.08 -11.94
C PRO A 221 -6.54 -24.39 -13.20
N ASP A 222 -6.35 -23.63 -14.29
CA ASP A 222 -7.05 -23.85 -15.57
C ASP A 222 -6.65 -25.21 -16.17
N GLU A 223 -5.36 -25.50 -16.24
CA GLU A 223 -4.78 -26.76 -16.68
C GLU A 223 -5.20 -27.91 -15.78
N TYR A 224 -5.14 -27.75 -14.46
CA TYR A 224 -5.53 -28.80 -13.53
C TYR A 224 -7.01 -29.18 -13.68
N ILE A 225 -7.90 -28.19 -13.75
CA ILE A 225 -9.35 -28.43 -13.92
C ILE A 225 -9.64 -29.11 -15.25
N LYS A 226 -8.92 -28.75 -16.33
CA LYS A 226 -9.08 -29.39 -17.65
C LYS A 226 -8.62 -30.85 -17.64
N THR A 227 -7.53 -31.15 -16.96
CA THR A 227 -6.95 -32.50 -16.92
C THR A 227 -7.69 -33.44 -15.97
N TYR A 228 -8.03 -32.98 -14.77
CA TYR A 228 -8.55 -33.84 -13.70
C TYR A 228 -10.03 -33.58 -13.35
N GLY A 229 -10.60 -32.50 -13.85
CA GLY A 229 -12.00 -32.14 -13.65
C GLY A 229 -12.30 -31.38 -12.35
N PRO A 230 -13.49 -30.75 -12.27
CA PRO A 230 -13.89 -29.91 -11.14
C PRO A 230 -14.02 -30.69 -9.83
N ALA A 231 -14.42 -31.96 -9.87
CA ALA A 231 -14.56 -32.79 -8.66
C ALA A 231 -13.20 -32.98 -7.94
N LYS A 232 -12.14 -33.28 -8.71
CA LYS A 232 -10.77 -33.40 -8.19
C LYS A 232 -10.24 -32.05 -7.70
N PHE A 233 -10.48 -30.97 -8.45
CA PHE A 233 -10.09 -29.63 -8.01
C PHE A 233 -10.78 -29.25 -6.68
N LYS A 234 -12.06 -29.60 -6.50
CA LYS A 234 -12.78 -29.37 -5.23
C LYS A 234 -12.17 -30.15 -4.07
N GLN A 235 -11.74 -31.40 -4.29
CA GLN A 235 -11.04 -32.19 -3.28
C GLN A 235 -9.71 -31.52 -2.88
N MET A 236 -8.92 -31.09 -3.88
CA MET A 236 -7.67 -30.38 -3.66
C MET A 236 -7.89 -29.07 -2.88
N LEU A 237 -8.92 -28.30 -3.26
CA LEU A 237 -9.29 -27.05 -2.60
C LEU A 237 -9.71 -27.24 -1.14
N ASN A 238 -10.41 -28.33 -0.83
CA ASN A 238 -10.81 -28.67 0.53
C ASN A 238 -9.63 -29.17 1.37
N ALA A 239 -8.65 -29.81 0.73
CA ALA A 239 -7.42 -30.29 1.37
C ALA A 239 -6.33 -29.21 1.52
N SER A 240 -6.54 -28.00 0.98
CA SER A 240 -5.59 -26.89 1.10
C SER A 240 -5.25 -26.59 2.55
N GLY A 241 -3.96 -26.62 2.86
CA GLY A 241 -3.43 -26.21 4.16
C GLY A 241 -3.66 -24.72 4.42
N ASN A 242 -3.66 -24.36 5.70
CA ASN A 242 -3.59 -22.95 6.08
C ASN A 242 -2.20 -22.36 5.75
N ASP A 243 -2.09 -21.04 5.84
CA ASP A 243 -0.85 -20.34 5.50
C ASP A 243 0.34 -20.73 6.38
N VAL A 244 0.10 -21.11 7.65
CA VAL A 244 1.16 -21.53 8.57
C VAL A 244 1.78 -22.84 8.12
N GLU A 245 0.95 -23.86 7.85
CA GLU A 245 1.40 -25.16 7.33
C GLU A 245 2.15 -25.00 6.00
N TYR A 246 1.64 -24.17 5.09
CA TYR A 246 2.30 -23.88 3.83
C TYR A 246 3.69 -23.24 4.04
N ARG A 247 3.79 -22.24 4.91
CA ARG A 247 5.07 -21.55 5.18
C ARG A 247 6.09 -22.45 5.89
N LEU A 248 5.63 -23.28 6.84
CA LEU A 248 6.48 -24.25 7.53
C LEU A 248 6.98 -25.33 6.55
N GLY A 249 6.11 -25.88 5.70
CA GLY A 249 6.48 -26.85 4.68
C GLY A 249 7.50 -26.27 3.69
N LYS A 250 7.32 -25.02 3.24
CA LYS A 250 8.29 -24.33 2.38
C LYS A 250 9.64 -24.10 3.06
N ALA A 251 9.63 -23.67 4.33
CA ALA A 251 10.85 -23.50 5.10
C ALA A 251 11.60 -24.83 5.24
N LYS A 252 10.90 -25.93 5.49
CA LYS A 252 11.49 -27.27 5.58
C LYS A 252 12.21 -27.68 4.29
N LEU A 253 11.59 -27.47 3.12
CA LEU A 253 12.18 -27.84 1.83
C LEU A 253 13.45 -27.04 1.47
N LYS A 254 13.65 -25.88 2.09
CA LYS A 254 14.78 -24.98 1.82
C LYS A 254 16.07 -25.42 2.50
N TYR A 255 15.98 -26.17 3.61
CA TYR A 255 17.14 -26.54 4.41
C TYR A 255 17.34 -28.06 4.41
N ASP A 256 18.60 -28.49 4.44
CA ASP A 256 18.93 -29.90 4.64
C ASP A 256 18.67 -30.30 6.10
N ALA A 257 17.61 -31.06 6.33
CA ALA A 257 17.23 -31.54 7.66
C ALA A 257 18.23 -32.56 8.26
N GLY A 258 19.13 -33.13 7.45
CA GLY A 258 20.17 -34.05 7.90
C GLY A 258 21.37 -33.38 8.58
N SER A 259 21.61 -32.09 8.31
CA SER A 259 22.74 -31.34 8.88
C SER A 259 22.31 -30.49 10.09
N ALA A 260 23.18 -30.37 11.10
CA ALA A 260 22.93 -29.52 12.27
C ALA A 260 22.69 -28.04 11.86
N GLN A 261 23.45 -27.55 10.88
CA GLN A 261 23.30 -26.19 10.35
C GLN A 261 21.97 -26.00 9.62
N GLY A 262 21.55 -26.98 8.81
CA GLY A 262 20.26 -26.94 8.11
C GLY A 262 19.07 -27.00 9.09
N ARG A 263 19.15 -27.84 10.13
CA ARG A 263 18.15 -27.88 11.20
C ARG A 263 18.01 -26.52 11.90
N VAL A 264 19.13 -25.88 12.25
CA VAL A 264 19.12 -24.52 12.84
C VAL A 264 18.53 -23.49 11.88
N GLY A 265 18.86 -23.57 10.58
CA GLY A 265 18.27 -22.72 9.55
C GLY A 265 16.75 -22.84 9.46
N TYR A 266 16.24 -24.07 9.38
CA TYR A 266 14.80 -24.36 9.36
C TYR A 266 14.11 -23.83 10.61
N LEU A 267 14.65 -24.12 11.80
CA LEU A 267 14.09 -23.67 13.07
C LEU A 267 13.97 -22.14 13.15
N ASN A 268 14.99 -21.40 12.72
CA ASN A 268 14.95 -19.95 12.74
C ASN A 268 13.86 -19.37 11.82
N GLU A 269 13.70 -19.94 10.62
CA GLU A 269 12.65 -19.52 9.69
C GLU A 269 11.25 -19.92 10.21
N ALA A 270 11.11 -21.12 10.76
CA ALA A 270 9.86 -21.60 11.36
C ALA A 270 9.47 -20.76 12.59
N VAL A 271 10.40 -20.40 13.46
CA VAL A 271 10.16 -19.49 14.60
C VAL A 271 9.64 -18.13 14.12
N ALA A 272 10.20 -17.57 13.05
CA ALA A 272 9.72 -16.32 12.47
C ALA A 272 8.29 -16.46 11.90
N VAL A 273 7.95 -17.63 11.32
CA VAL A 273 6.59 -17.94 10.88
C VAL A 273 5.61 -17.94 12.06
N LEU A 274 5.95 -18.67 13.13
CA LEU A 274 5.12 -18.79 14.33
C LEU A 274 5.01 -17.47 15.11
N ALA A 275 6.03 -16.62 15.09
CA ALA A 275 5.98 -15.31 15.73
C ALA A 275 4.92 -14.38 15.13
N GLY A 276 4.58 -14.58 13.84
CA GLY A 276 3.50 -13.85 13.16
C GLY A 276 2.11 -14.47 13.30
N VAL A 277 1.95 -15.53 14.10
CA VAL A 277 0.64 -16.14 14.38
C VAL A 277 0.05 -15.49 15.63
N ASP A 278 -1.11 -14.86 15.50
CA ASP A 278 -1.72 -14.10 16.59
C ASP A 278 -2.25 -15.02 17.71
N ASN A 279 -2.92 -16.12 17.35
CA ASN A 279 -3.53 -17.05 18.29
C ASN A 279 -2.45 -17.83 19.07
N ALA A 280 -2.46 -17.71 20.40
CA ALA A 280 -1.49 -18.35 21.27
C ALA A 280 -1.59 -19.89 21.28
N MET A 281 -2.82 -20.44 21.26
CA MET A 281 -3.05 -21.88 21.20
C MET A 281 -2.58 -22.47 19.87
N GLU A 282 -2.87 -21.77 18.76
CA GLU A 282 -2.39 -22.17 17.44
C GLU A 282 -0.87 -22.18 17.38
N ARG A 283 -0.21 -21.14 17.92
CA ARG A 283 1.25 -21.10 18.06
C ARG A 283 1.80 -22.29 18.82
N GLU A 284 1.19 -22.64 19.95
CA GLU A 284 1.64 -23.75 20.78
C GLU A 284 1.48 -25.10 20.08
N ILE A 285 0.36 -25.33 19.38
CA ILE A 285 0.13 -26.54 18.57
C ILE A 285 1.22 -26.70 17.51
N TYR A 286 1.53 -25.65 16.75
CA TYR A 286 2.58 -25.72 15.73
C TYR A 286 3.99 -25.78 16.32
N ALA A 287 4.25 -25.12 17.44
CA ALA A 287 5.51 -25.26 18.16
C ALA A 287 5.71 -26.69 18.65
N GLY A 288 4.66 -27.36 19.11
CA GLY A 288 4.66 -28.79 19.44
C GLY A 288 5.01 -29.69 18.25
N LYS A 289 4.37 -29.45 17.10
CA LYS A 289 4.70 -30.17 15.84
C LYS A 289 6.16 -29.98 15.44
N LEU A 290 6.64 -28.73 15.46
CA LEU A 290 8.02 -28.38 15.10
C LEU A 290 9.04 -29.00 16.08
N ALA A 291 8.73 -28.99 17.38
CA ALA A 291 9.53 -29.62 18.42
C ALA A 291 9.70 -31.12 18.18
N ALA A 292 8.59 -31.83 17.94
CA ALA A 292 8.60 -33.26 17.65
C ALA A 292 9.43 -33.60 16.40
N GLU A 293 9.32 -32.79 15.35
CA GLU A 293 10.06 -32.99 14.10
C GLU A 293 11.57 -32.71 14.23
N THR A 294 11.95 -31.70 15.02
CA THR A 294 13.34 -31.24 15.12
C THR A 294 14.10 -31.83 16.31
N GLY A 295 13.40 -32.54 17.21
CA GLY A 295 13.97 -33.10 18.43
C GLY A 295 14.31 -32.04 19.49
N ILE A 296 13.74 -30.83 19.38
CA ILE A 296 13.90 -29.75 20.35
C ILE A 296 12.67 -29.71 21.25
N LYS A 297 12.85 -29.28 22.50
CA LYS A 297 11.75 -29.09 23.45
C LYS A 297 10.82 -27.95 23.02
N THR A 298 9.50 -28.15 23.14
CA THR A 298 8.48 -27.15 22.79
C THR A 298 8.69 -25.83 23.54
N GLU A 299 9.11 -25.88 24.80
CA GLU A 299 9.40 -24.69 25.62
C GLU A 299 10.53 -23.86 25.03
N THR A 300 11.56 -24.52 24.47
CA THR A 300 12.68 -23.84 23.80
C THR A 300 12.23 -23.15 22.52
N VAL A 301 11.37 -23.80 21.72
CA VAL A 301 10.78 -23.19 20.52
C VAL A 301 9.94 -21.98 20.90
N MET A 302 9.05 -22.11 21.88
CA MET A 302 8.18 -21.03 22.35
C MET A 302 8.95 -19.84 22.92
N ALA A 303 10.06 -20.09 23.64
CA ALA A 303 10.93 -19.02 24.12
C ALA A 303 11.51 -18.18 22.97
N GLN A 304 11.92 -18.84 21.87
CA GLN A 304 12.42 -18.14 20.69
C GLN A 304 11.31 -17.39 19.94
N VAL A 305 10.12 -17.97 19.81
CA VAL A 305 8.93 -17.31 19.22
C VAL A 305 8.61 -16.01 19.95
N ASN A 306 8.56 -16.05 21.29
CA ASN A 306 8.30 -14.88 22.13
C ASN A 306 9.40 -13.81 22.01
N LYS A 307 10.67 -14.24 21.93
CA LYS A 307 11.80 -13.33 21.71
C LYS A 307 11.70 -12.64 20.34
N HIS A 308 11.36 -13.38 19.29
CA HIS A 308 11.21 -12.86 17.93
C HIS A 308 10.06 -11.84 17.84
N GLY A 309 8.88 -12.16 18.39
CA GLY A 309 7.73 -11.25 18.40
C GLY A 309 8.01 -9.91 19.10
N ARG A 310 8.81 -9.91 20.17
CA ARG A 310 9.26 -8.66 20.85
C ARG A 310 10.19 -7.81 19.99
N ILE A 311 11.04 -8.43 19.18
CA ILE A 311 11.96 -7.71 18.27
C ILE A 311 11.18 -7.06 17.13
N ASP A 312 10.22 -7.77 16.55
CA ASP A 312 9.40 -7.25 15.46
C ASP A 312 8.49 -6.11 15.94
N SER A 313 7.89 -6.25 17.12
CA SER A 313 7.11 -5.16 17.76
C SER A 313 7.94 -3.88 17.96
N LYS A 314 9.22 -4.01 18.34
CA LYS A 314 10.14 -2.85 18.46
C LYS A 314 10.49 -2.24 17.10
N LYS A 315 10.65 -3.05 16.05
CA LYS A 315 10.93 -2.57 14.69
C LYS A 315 9.72 -1.85 14.09
N GLU A 316 8.52 -2.40 14.24
CA GLU A 316 7.28 -1.78 13.77
C GLU A 316 7.04 -0.44 14.48
N ARG A 317 7.19 -0.38 15.80
CA ARG A 317 7.09 0.89 16.55
C ARG A 317 8.10 1.94 16.09
N LYS A 318 9.31 1.52 15.68
CA LYS A 318 10.33 2.42 15.10
C LYS A 318 9.99 2.86 13.66
N LYS A 319 9.35 1.99 12.86
CA LYS A 319 8.85 2.33 11.51
C LYS A 319 7.65 3.24 11.57
N GLU A 320 6.67 2.98 12.43
CA GLU A 320 5.52 3.85 12.68
C GLU A 320 5.98 5.23 13.14
N PHE A 321 6.95 5.29 14.07
CA PHE A 321 7.58 6.53 14.49
C PHE A 321 8.28 7.27 13.32
N LYS A 322 8.92 6.54 12.40
CA LYS A 322 9.55 7.09 11.19
C LYS A 322 8.52 7.54 10.14
N ALA A 323 7.43 6.80 9.95
CA ALA A 323 6.36 7.10 9.00
C ALA A 323 5.49 8.27 9.47
N PHE A 324 5.23 8.36 10.78
CA PHE A 324 4.69 9.54 11.44
C PHE A 324 5.59 10.74 11.16
N ARG A 325 6.91 10.61 11.37
CA ARG A 325 7.89 11.65 11.00
C ARG A 325 7.78 12.11 9.54
N VAL A 326 7.59 11.19 8.58
CA VAL A 326 7.48 11.54 7.15
C VAL A 326 6.16 12.22 6.81
N LYS A 327 5.03 11.79 7.41
CA LYS A 327 3.73 12.45 7.26
C LYS A 327 3.70 13.84 7.89
N SER A 328 4.36 14.02 9.03
CA SER A 328 4.50 15.30 9.72
C SER A 328 5.56 16.23 9.08
N ALA A 329 6.40 15.70 8.18
CA ALA A 329 7.53 16.41 7.55
C ALA A 329 7.19 17.25 6.31
N GLY A 330 5.92 17.39 5.90
CA GLY A 330 5.54 18.42 4.93
C GLY A 330 6.36 18.41 3.62
N LEU A 331 6.57 17.25 2.99
CA LEU A 331 7.11 17.21 1.63
C LEU A 331 6.07 17.84 0.68
N LYS A 332 6.28 19.12 0.33
CA LYS A 332 5.40 20.11 -0.33
C LYS A 332 4.71 21.14 0.60
N ASP A 333 5.24 21.40 1.80
CA ASP A 333 4.78 22.54 2.60
C ASP A 333 5.21 23.86 1.93
N ARG A 334 4.22 24.57 1.35
CA ARG A 334 4.44 25.88 0.72
C ARG A 334 4.52 27.02 1.74
N VAL A 335 4.02 26.80 2.95
CA VAL A 335 3.93 27.81 4.02
C VAL A 335 5.17 27.75 4.90
N ASN A 336 5.61 26.55 5.28
CA ASN A 336 6.85 26.33 6.03
C ASN A 336 7.81 25.36 5.28
N PRO A 337 8.46 25.80 4.19
CA PRO A 337 9.32 24.94 3.37
C PRO A 337 10.60 24.50 4.10
N GLU A 338 11.11 25.32 5.02
CA GLU A 338 12.33 25.06 5.80
C GLU A 338 12.17 23.90 6.80
N LYS A 339 10.93 23.57 7.17
CA LYS A 339 10.60 22.45 8.06
C LYS A 339 11.25 21.14 7.63
N SER A 340 11.27 20.85 6.32
CA SER A 340 11.86 19.64 5.75
C SER A 340 13.37 19.51 6.01
N ARG A 341 14.08 20.64 6.14
CA ARG A 341 15.52 20.71 6.40
C ARG A 341 15.85 20.62 7.89
N TYR A 342 14.98 21.16 8.74
CA TYR A 342 15.21 21.28 10.18
C TYR A 342 14.18 20.52 11.03
N LEU A 343 13.83 19.29 10.65
CA LEU A 343 12.70 18.55 11.24
C LEU A 343 12.68 18.48 12.78
N ARG A 344 13.84 18.33 13.43
CA ARG A 344 13.91 18.27 14.90
C ARG A 344 13.66 19.62 15.55
N ALA A 345 14.27 20.68 15.01
CA ALA A 345 14.13 22.03 15.53
C ALA A 345 12.75 22.61 15.16
N ALA A 346 12.27 22.44 13.93
CA ALA A 346 10.92 22.84 13.53
C ALA A 346 9.82 22.14 14.37
N GLY A 347 10.00 20.86 14.70
CA GLY A 347 9.07 20.19 15.63
C GLY A 347 9.09 20.79 17.05
N ALA A 348 10.22 21.33 17.50
CA ALA A 348 10.33 22.04 18.77
C ALA A 348 9.69 23.44 18.70
N GLU A 349 9.85 24.16 17.58
CA GLU A 349 9.17 25.43 17.31
C GLU A 349 7.65 25.29 17.38
N GLU A 350 7.10 24.30 16.67
CA GLU A 350 5.67 24.02 16.65
C GLU A 350 5.12 23.67 18.03
N ALA A 351 5.89 22.90 18.82
CA ALA A 351 5.52 22.54 20.18
C ALA A 351 5.47 23.76 21.12
N ILE A 352 6.45 24.68 21.00
CA ILE A 352 6.50 25.92 21.77
C ILE A 352 5.36 26.85 21.39
N ILE A 353 5.09 27.04 20.09
CA ILE A 353 3.96 27.85 19.60
C ILE A 353 2.64 27.28 20.11
N ALA A 354 2.43 25.97 20.00
CA ALA A 354 1.22 25.32 20.50
C ALA A 354 1.06 25.47 22.02
N TYR A 355 2.17 25.40 22.76
CA TYR A 355 2.17 25.63 24.21
C TYR A 355 1.73 27.05 24.56
N ILE A 356 2.26 28.07 23.89
CA ILE A 356 1.91 29.48 24.13
C ILE A 356 0.45 29.75 23.81
N ILE A 357 -0.09 29.17 22.73
CA ILE A 357 -1.52 29.33 22.37
C ILE A 357 -2.41 28.62 23.41
N LYS A 358 -1.97 27.48 23.94
CA LYS A 358 -2.74 26.72 24.93
C LYS A 358 -2.68 27.32 26.34
N TYR A 359 -1.54 27.92 26.70
CA TYR A 359 -1.27 28.55 27.99
C TYR A 359 -0.75 29.98 27.79
N PRO A 360 -1.61 30.92 27.35
CA PRO A 360 -1.27 32.33 27.10
C PRO A 360 -0.53 33.03 28.23
N GLU A 361 -0.85 32.68 29.48
CA GLU A 361 -0.25 33.23 30.68
C GLU A 361 1.27 33.03 30.76
N ASN A 362 1.77 31.98 30.10
CA ASN A 362 3.20 31.64 30.09
C ASN A 362 3.98 32.35 28.99
N ALA A 363 3.31 33.11 28.10
CA ALA A 363 3.96 33.78 26.97
C ALA A 363 5.14 34.67 27.41
N LYS A 364 4.97 35.42 28.51
CA LYS A 364 6.03 36.31 29.05
C LYS A 364 7.24 35.53 29.57
N GLU A 365 7.02 34.41 30.25
CA GLU A 365 8.11 33.57 30.75
C GLU A 365 8.91 32.96 29.58
N ILE A 366 8.22 32.43 28.58
CA ILE A 366 8.86 31.85 27.39
C ILE A 366 9.62 32.93 26.60
N GLY A 367 9.06 34.13 26.46
CA GLY A 367 9.73 35.29 25.85
C GLY A 367 11.06 35.67 26.53
N GLY A 368 11.17 35.43 27.84
CA GLY A 368 12.42 35.64 28.58
C GLY A 368 13.49 34.57 28.33
N MET A 369 13.11 33.38 27.89
CA MET A 369 14.01 32.24 27.65
C MET A 369 14.35 32.03 26.18
N LEU A 370 13.53 32.55 25.27
CA LEU A 370 13.60 32.29 23.85
C LEU A 370 13.38 33.56 23.03
N THR A 371 14.34 33.86 22.17
CA THR A 371 14.31 34.98 21.22
C THR A 371 13.89 34.49 19.83
N PRO A 372 13.25 35.35 19.00
CA PRO A 372 12.89 35.00 17.63
C PRO A 372 14.08 34.54 16.76
N GLY A 373 15.30 34.99 17.07
CA GLY A 373 16.51 34.61 16.35
C GLY A 373 16.86 33.13 16.44
N GLN A 374 16.39 32.43 17.48
CA GLN A 374 16.63 30.99 17.69
C GLN A 374 15.72 30.09 16.85
N PHE A 375 14.67 30.65 16.23
CA PHE A 375 13.84 29.91 15.30
C PHE A 375 14.59 29.68 13.97
N VAL A 376 14.61 28.44 13.51
CA VAL A 376 15.20 27.96 12.26
C VAL A 376 14.25 28.03 11.07
N THR A 377 12.93 28.12 11.27
CA THR A 377 11.96 28.33 10.19
C THR A 377 11.35 29.74 10.23
N GLN A 378 11.20 30.35 9.06
CA GLN A 378 10.66 31.72 8.93
C GLN A 378 9.20 31.81 9.33
N PHE A 379 8.39 30.82 8.98
CA PHE A 379 6.97 30.81 9.30
C PHE A 379 6.74 30.71 10.81
N ASP A 380 7.36 29.74 11.48
CA ASP A 380 7.18 29.55 12.92
C ASP A 380 7.77 30.74 13.69
N ARG A 381 8.90 31.31 13.24
CA ARG A 381 9.44 32.56 13.79
C ARG A 381 8.43 33.69 13.77
N ARG A 382 7.76 33.91 12.63
CA ARG A 382 6.74 34.97 12.48
C ARG A 382 5.56 34.73 13.42
N VAL A 383 5.08 33.48 13.50
CA VAL A 383 3.98 33.12 14.41
C VAL A 383 4.37 33.37 15.87
N TYR A 384 5.58 32.97 16.28
CA TYR A 384 6.09 33.25 17.61
C TYR A 384 6.18 34.75 17.92
N GLN A 385 6.74 35.54 17.00
CA GLN A 385 6.83 37.00 17.14
C GLN A 385 5.45 37.65 17.32
N ALA A 386 4.47 37.23 16.52
CA ALA A 386 3.10 37.72 16.64
C ALA A 386 2.47 37.37 17.99
N LEU A 387 2.68 36.14 18.50
CA LEU A 387 2.20 35.74 19.82
C LEU A 387 2.83 36.58 20.95
N MET A 388 4.13 36.88 20.86
CA MET A 388 4.81 37.74 21.83
C MET A 388 4.29 39.18 21.75
N GLN A 389 4.09 39.72 20.56
CA GLN A 389 3.55 41.07 20.37
C GLN A 389 2.11 41.20 20.92
N LEU A 390 1.27 40.17 20.72
CA LEU A 390 -0.07 40.12 21.32
C LEU A 390 0.02 40.12 22.85
N ALA A 391 0.94 39.34 23.43
CA ALA A 391 1.15 39.26 24.86
C ALA A 391 1.64 40.58 25.48
N GLU A 392 2.56 41.28 24.80
CA GLU A 392 3.09 42.58 25.22
C GLU A 392 2.01 43.67 25.21
N ASN A 393 1.15 43.67 24.19
CA ASN A 393 0.08 44.65 24.03
C ASN A 393 -1.19 44.32 24.84
N GLY A 394 -1.18 43.24 25.63
CA GLY A 394 -2.35 42.81 26.40
C GLY A 394 -3.52 42.34 25.54
N LEU A 395 -3.25 41.91 24.30
CA LEU A 395 -4.25 41.40 23.36
C LEU A 395 -4.39 39.86 23.49
N PRO A 396 -5.48 39.27 22.96
CA PRO A 396 -5.69 37.82 23.01
C PRO A 396 -4.58 37.03 22.31
N VAL A 397 -3.73 36.35 23.08
CA VAL A 397 -2.67 35.46 22.59
C VAL A 397 -3.29 34.13 22.17
N GLY A 398 -3.40 33.88 20.86
CA GLY A 398 -4.02 32.66 20.36
C GLY A 398 -4.50 32.80 18.92
N ILE A 399 -5.31 31.84 18.46
CA ILE A 399 -5.82 31.78 17.09
C ILE A 399 -6.53 33.08 16.69
N THR A 400 -7.33 33.64 17.60
CA THR A 400 -8.11 34.87 17.34
C THR A 400 -7.21 36.07 17.04
N GLY A 401 -6.17 36.30 17.85
CA GLY A 401 -5.23 37.39 17.61
C GLY A 401 -4.35 37.16 16.36
N LEU A 402 -3.98 35.91 16.08
CA LEU A 402 -3.22 35.56 14.88
C LEU A 402 -4.03 35.72 13.58
N ALA A 403 -5.34 35.53 13.61
CA ALA A 403 -6.19 35.58 12.42
C ALA A 403 -6.15 36.95 11.70
N GLU A 404 -5.87 38.03 12.44
CA GLU A 404 -5.74 39.39 11.89
C GLU A 404 -4.37 39.64 11.24
N MET A 405 -3.37 38.80 11.52
CA MET A 405 -1.97 39.01 11.15
C MET A 405 -1.45 38.03 10.07
N PHE A 406 -2.20 36.98 9.75
CA PHE A 406 -1.79 35.90 8.86
C PHE A 406 -2.85 35.58 7.80
N SER A 407 -2.40 35.10 6.64
CA SER A 407 -3.28 34.68 5.54
C SER A 407 -4.08 33.41 5.88
N GLN A 408 -5.12 33.11 5.09
CA GLN A 408 -5.94 31.91 5.28
C GLN A 408 -5.14 30.59 5.17
N ASP A 409 -4.16 30.52 4.29
CA ASP A 409 -3.29 29.35 4.11
C ASP A 409 -2.32 29.17 5.29
N GLU A 410 -1.80 30.29 5.82
CA GLU A 410 -0.97 30.32 7.03
C GLU A 410 -1.78 29.91 8.26
N MET A 411 -2.98 30.46 8.44
CA MET A 411 -3.88 30.08 9.54
C MET A 411 -4.32 28.62 9.46
N SER A 412 -4.52 28.09 8.25
CA SER A 412 -4.78 26.67 8.03
C SER A 412 -3.58 25.80 8.46
N SER A 413 -2.35 26.32 8.37
CA SER A 413 -1.14 25.63 8.81
C SER A 413 -0.98 25.68 10.34
N VAL A 414 -1.28 26.82 10.98
CA VAL A 414 -1.36 26.94 12.45
C VAL A 414 -2.43 26.00 13.03
N ALA A 415 -3.61 25.94 12.43
CA ALA A 415 -4.69 25.06 12.88
C ALA A 415 -4.27 23.57 12.82
N ARG A 416 -3.60 23.17 11.72
CA ARG A 416 -3.07 21.81 11.56
C ARG A 416 -1.98 21.48 12.59
N MET A 417 -1.10 22.44 12.87
CA MET A 417 -0.08 22.34 13.90
C MET A 417 -0.70 22.04 15.27
N LEU A 418 -1.70 22.83 15.68
CA LEU A 418 -2.42 22.65 16.95
C LEU A 418 -3.16 21.31 17.01
N GLN A 419 -3.83 20.91 15.93
CA GLN A 419 -4.52 19.63 15.85
C GLN A 419 -3.55 18.46 16.06
N ASN A 420 -2.40 18.47 15.40
CA ASN A 420 -1.40 17.41 15.49
C ASN A 420 -0.81 17.24 16.89
N LEU A 421 -0.78 18.32 17.68
CA LEU A 421 -0.15 18.34 19.00
C LEU A 421 -1.17 18.29 20.16
N SER A 422 -2.47 18.38 19.86
CA SER A 422 -3.58 18.35 20.84
C SER A 422 -3.60 17.12 21.77
N GLY A 423 -2.99 16.01 21.37
CA GLY A 423 -2.87 14.77 22.15
C GLY A 423 -1.61 14.65 23.02
N ILE A 424 -0.73 15.65 23.03
CA ILE A 424 0.52 15.64 23.80
C ILE A 424 0.30 16.37 25.14
N SER A 425 0.70 15.74 26.24
CA SER A 425 0.70 16.40 27.55
C SER A 425 1.85 17.41 27.59
N TYR A 426 1.53 18.71 27.55
CA TYR A 426 2.53 19.75 27.71
C TYR A 426 2.74 20.03 29.20
N ASN A 427 3.86 19.61 29.75
CA ASN A 427 4.31 20.05 31.06
C ASN A 427 5.45 21.08 30.87
N GLU A 428 5.68 21.93 31.87
CA GLU A 428 6.72 22.97 31.82
C GLU A 428 8.12 22.38 31.56
N SER A 429 8.37 21.14 32.02
CA SER A 429 9.63 20.42 31.80
C SER A 429 9.89 20.07 30.33
N ASP A 430 8.85 19.89 29.52
CA ASP A 430 8.97 19.54 28.11
C ASP A 430 9.24 20.78 27.26
N VAL A 431 8.71 21.95 27.64
CA VAL A 431 8.99 23.23 26.96
C VAL A 431 10.47 23.62 27.10
N ARG A 432 11.06 23.42 28.28
CA ARG A 432 12.50 23.65 28.49
C ARG A 432 13.37 22.77 27.58
N LYS A 433 13.01 21.49 27.39
CA LYS A 433 13.70 20.59 26.44
C LYS A 433 13.57 21.05 25.00
N TYR A 434 12.42 21.62 24.61
CA TYR A 434 12.25 22.18 23.26
C TYR A 434 13.11 23.44 23.07
N ILE A 435 13.20 24.30 24.08
CA ILE A 435 14.10 25.47 24.06
C ILE A 435 15.56 25.04 23.96
N GLU A 436 15.99 24.00 24.69
CA GLU A 436 17.34 23.43 24.57
C GLU A 436 17.64 22.96 23.14
N ILE A 437 16.69 22.29 22.48
CA ILE A 437 16.82 21.88 21.08
C ILE A 437 17.04 23.09 20.16
N LEU A 438 16.31 24.18 20.36
CA LEU A 438 16.48 25.40 19.57
C LEU A 438 17.83 26.08 19.85
N ASN A 439 18.29 26.07 21.11
CA ASN A 439 19.59 26.61 21.50
C ASN A 439 20.74 25.83 20.86
N GLU A 440 20.70 24.49 20.91
CA GLU A 440 21.69 23.62 20.26
C GLU A 440 21.79 23.91 18.76
N GLU A 441 20.64 24.08 18.10
CA GLU A 441 20.59 24.30 16.66
C GLU A 441 21.01 25.72 16.27
N HIS A 442 20.69 26.71 17.10
CA HIS A 442 21.11 28.11 16.95
C HIS A 442 22.62 28.25 17.09
N GLU A 443 23.22 27.61 18.10
CA GLU A 443 24.68 27.63 18.30
C GLU A 443 25.42 26.93 17.17
N LYS A 444 24.90 25.81 16.63
CA LYS A 444 25.44 25.19 15.42
C LYS A 444 25.39 26.14 14.22
N LYS A 445 24.31 26.89 14.03
CA LYS A 445 24.20 27.87 12.95
C LYS A 445 25.17 29.03 13.13
N LYS A 446 25.36 29.53 14.35
CA LYS A 446 26.38 30.54 14.66
C LYS A 446 27.79 30.04 14.37
N LEU A 447 28.13 28.81 14.77
CA LEU A 447 29.43 28.20 14.49
C LEU A 447 29.70 28.09 12.98
N LEU A 448 28.71 27.64 12.22
CA LEU A 448 28.79 27.55 10.75
C LEU A 448 28.85 28.91 10.04
N ALA A 449 28.31 29.97 10.68
CA ALA A 449 28.40 31.34 10.19
C ALA A 449 29.72 32.03 10.62
N ALA A 450 30.28 31.65 11.77
CA ALA A 450 31.52 32.19 12.34
C ALA A 450 32.78 31.59 11.69
N ASP A 451 32.71 30.42 11.06
CA ASP A 451 33.75 29.89 10.16
C ASP A 451 34.03 30.84 8.96
N ALA A 452 33.20 31.88 8.77
CA ALA A 452 33.43 32.98 7.85
C ALA A 452 34.07 34.25 8.48
N ALA A 453 34.52 34.22 9.74
CA ALA A 453 35.12 35.36 10.47
C ALA A 453 36.48 35.02 11.14
N GLN A 454 37.29 36.04 11.44
CA GLN A 454 38.75 35.91 11.54
C GLN A 454 39.32 35.13 12.76
N PRO A 455 40.47 34.45 12.60
CA PRO A 455 41.04 33.47 13.56
C PRO A 455 41.34 33.96 15.00
N ARG A 456 41.38 35.28 15.24
CA ARG A 456 41.74 35.85 16.55
C ARG A 456 40.63 35.67 17.60
N GLU A 457 39.37 35.70 17.17
CA GLU A 457 38.21 35.57 18.06
C GLU A 457 38.02 34.13 18.55
N ILE A 458 38.34 33.15 17.70
CA ILE A 458 38.34 31.71 18.02
C ILE A 458 39.33 31.39 19.15
N LYS A 459 40.50 32.04 19.15
CA LYS A 459 41.52 31.82 20.19
C LYS A 459 41.08 32.34 21.55
N ASN A 460 40.49 33.54 21.60
CA ASN A 460 39.98 34.12 22.84
C ASN A 460 38.84 33.27 23.43
N TYR A 461 37.93 32.77 22.59
CA TYR A 461 36.82 31.93 23.00
C TYR A 461 37.26 30.53 23.49
N LEU A 462 38.24 29.91 22.82
CA LEU A 462 38.81 28.62 23.27
C LEU A 462 39.55 28.74 24.61
N ASP A 463 40.19 29.88 24.86
CA ASP A 463 40.83 30.16 26.15
C ASP A 463 39.81 30.41 27.26
N GLU A 464 38.64 30.97 26.93
CA GLU A 464 37.51 31.15 27.86
C GLU A 464 36.82 29.83 28.23
N LEU A 465 36.59 28.95 27.24
CA LEU A 465 36.09 27.59 27.46
C LEU A 465 37.05 26.70 28.26
N ARG A 466 38.36 26.93 28.13
CA ARG A 466 39.38 26.24 28.96
C ARG A 466 39.40 26.74 30.39
N ARG A 467 39.06 28.00 30.64
CA ARG A 467 38.92 28.56 31.99
C ARG A 467 37.65 28.08 32.71
N GLN A 468 36.58 27.79 31.98
CA GLN A 468 35.32 27.26 32.56
C GLN A 468 35.35 25.74 32.84
N LYS A 469 36.41 25.02 32.43
CA LYS A 469 36.59 23.57 32.67
C LYS A 469 37.61 23.24 33.78
N LYS A 470 38.07 24.24 34.53
CA LYS A 470 38.67 24.08 35.86
C LYS A 470 37.68 24.63 36.87
#